data_AF-A0A2E5B8A8-F1
#
_entry.id   AF-A0A2E5B8A8-F1
#
_cell.length_a   1.000
_cell.length_b   1.000
_cell.length_c   1.000
_cell.angle_alpha   90.00
_cell.angle_beta   90.00
_cell.angle_gamma   90.00
#
_symmetry.space_group_name_H-M   'P 1'
#
loop_
_entity.id
_entity.type
_entity.pdbx_description
1 polymer ?
#
loop_
_entity_poly.entity_id
_entity_poly.type
_entity_poly.pdbx_seq_one_letter_code
_entity_poly.pdbx_strand_id
1 'polypeptide(L)' 'MEKLQIGHRVKHKTDNRDGFVIGTPANELVPIAIEGSTRKEQWPVSLVLKKPKKQQLPLFGGTFKPPTGFPLNI' A
#
# COMPACT_ATOMS: atom_id res chain seq x y z
N MET A 1 -8.31 8.22 11.84
CA MET A 1 -7.83 7.61 10.59
C MET A 1 -6.38 7.20 10.79
N GLU A 2 -6.03 5.94 10.54
CA GLU A 2 -4.63 5.52 10.61
C GLU A 2 -3.80 6.27 9.57
N LYS A 3 -2.66 6.82 9.97
CA LYS A 3 -1.75 7.49 9.03
C LYS A 3 -1.18 6.47 8.05
N LEU A 4 -1.51 6.62 6.78
CA LEU A 4 -0.83 5.91 5.70
C LEU A 4 0.58 6.48 5.53
N GLN A 5 1.56 5.59 5.42
CA GLN A 5 2.96 5.92 5.28
C GLN A 5 3.52 5.09 4.12
N ILE A 6 4.58 5.61 3.50
CA ILE A 6 5.38 4.86 2.54
C ILE A 6 5.75 3.53 3.18
N GLY A 7 5.61 2.45 2.42
CA GLY A 7 5.90 1.12 2.94
C GLY A 7 4.69 0.33 3.43
N HIS A 8 3.47 0.90 3.44
CA HIS A 8 2.26 0.15 3.77
C HIS A 8 1.64 -0.50 2.53
N ARG A 9 1.27 -1.79 2.63
CA ARG A 9 0.27 -2.44 1.79
C ARG A 9 -1.11 -1.88 2.07
N VAL A 10 -1.85 -1.70 1.02
CA VAL A 10 -3.22 -1.23 1.08
C VAL A 10 -4.07 -2.01 0.09
N LYS A 11 -5.37 -1.91 0.26
CA LYS A 11 -6.38 -2.46 -0.63
C LYS A 11 -7.32 -1.33 -1.02
N HIS A 12 -7.67 -1.24 -2.29
CA HIS A 12 -8.67 -0.31 -2.76
C HIS A 12 -10.06 -0.83 -2.42
N LYS A 13 -10.91 0.03 -1.85
CA LYS A 13 -12.20 -0.33 -1.27
C LYS A 13 -13.22 -0.80 -2.30
N THR A 14 -13.19 -0.28 -3.53
CA THR A 14 -14.23 -0.51 -4.54
C THR A 14 -13.89 -1.64 -5.51
N ASP A 15 -12.65 -1.70 -5.98
CA ASP A 15 -12.22 -2.68 -7.00
C ASP A 15 -11.41 -3.86 -6.43
N ASN A 16 -11.21 -3.87 -5.10
CA ASN A 16 -10.47 -4.89 -4.37
C ASN A 16 -9.00 -5.08 -4.80
N ARG A 17 -8.40 -4.16 -5.56
CA ARG A 17 -6.99 -4.25 -5.96
C ARG A 17 -6.07 -4.01 -4.77
N ASP A 18 -4.98 -4.76 -4.74
CA ASP A 18 -3.92 -4.59 -3.77
C ASP A 18 -2.85 -3.65 -4.30
N GLY A 19 -2.28 -2.85 -3.38
CA GLY A 19 -1.29 -1.85 -3.72
C GLY A 19 -0.36 -1.54 -2.58
N PHE A 20 0.68 -0.77 -2.89
CA PHE A 20 1.73 -0.39 -1.96
C PHE A 20 1.91 1.12 -1.96
N VAL A 21 1.94 1.75 -0.78
CA VAL A 21 2.20 3.18 -0.66
C VAL A 21 3.66 3.45 -0.99
N ILE A 22 3.89 4.20 -2.08
CA ILE A 22 5.22 4.53 -2.60
C ILE A 22 5.59 6.01 -2.42
N GLY A 23 4.69 6.83 -1.89
CA GLY A 23 4.95 8.25 -1.66
C GLY A 23 4.11 8.81 -0.53
N THR A 24 4.45 10.02 -0.10
CA THR A 24 3.69 10.74 0.92
C THR A 24 2.31 11.10 0.38
N PRO A 25 1.21 10.79 1.11
CA PRO A 25 -0.11 11.27 0.73
C PRO A 25 -0.15 12.80 0.64
N ALA A 26 -0.74 13.33 -0.43
CA ALA A 26 -0.89 14.76 -0.67
C ALA A 26 -2.26 15.04 -1.30
N ASN A 27 -2.93 16.13 -0.91
CA ASN A 27 -4.25 16.51 -1.43
C ASN A 27 -5.28 15.37 -1.44
N GLU A 28 -5.35 14.61 -0.32
CA GLU A 28 -6.24 13.43 -0.19
C GLU A 28 -5.97 12.28 -1.18
N LEU A 29 -4.86 12.32 -1.90
CA LEU A 29 -4.42 11.27 -2.81
C LEU A 29 -3.19 10.56 -2.26
N VAL A 30 -3.20 9.25 -2.38
CA VAL A 30 -2.13 8.35 -1.96
C VAL A 30 -1.44 7.80 -3.20
N PRO A 31 -0.13 8.02 -3.38
CA PRO A 31 0.64 7.37 -4.42
C PRO A 31 0.77 5.87 -4.15
N ILE A 32 0.22 5.05 -5.04
CA ILE A 32 0.15 3.60 -4.91
C ILE A 32 0.87 2.93 -6.09
N ALA A 33 1.75 1.97 -5.82
CA ALA A 33 2.15 0.98 -6.82
C ALA A 33 1.20 -0.22 -6.76
N ILE A 34 0.62 -0.61 -7.89
CA ILE A 34 -0.32 -1.75 -7.94
C ILE A 34 0.47 -3.06 -7.84
N GLU A 35 0.04 -3.95 -6.96
CA GLU A 35 0.70 -5.24 -6.80
C GLU A 35 0.51 -6.13 -8.05
N GLY A 36 1.56 -6.83 -8.47
CA GLY A 36 1.54 -7.65 -9.69
C GLY A 36 1.51 -6.82 -10.99
N SER A 37 1.71 -5.51 -10.91
CA SER A 37 1.75 -4.60 -12.06
C SER A 37 2.95 -3.66 -11.99
N THR A 38 3.34 -3.10 -13.14
CA THR A 38 4.30 -1.99 -13.21
C THR A 38 3.63 -0.62 -13.07
N ARG A 39 2.29 -0.59 -12.97
CA ARG A 39 1.49 0.63 -12.91
C ARG A 39 1.59 1.31 -11.54
N LYS A 40 1.63 2.64 -11.60
CA LYS A 40 1.53 3.53 -10.44
C LYS A 40 0.25 4.35 -10.59
N GLU A 41 -0.50 4.47 -9.50
CA GLU A 41 -1.79 5.15 -9.46
C GLU A 41 -1.84 6.11 -8.27
N GLN A 42 -2.81 7.02 -8.31
CA GLN A 42 -3.16 7.87 -7.17
C GLN A 42 -4.56 7.49 -6.71
N TRP A 43 -4.67 7.03 -5.48
CA TRP A 43 -5.94 6.61 -4.90
C TRP A 43 -6.42 7.62 -3.87
N PRO A 44 -7.71 7.98 -3.86
CA PRO A 44 -8.28 8.78 -2.78
C PRO A 44 -8.10 8.08 -1.42
N VAL A 45 -7.66 8.80 -0.39
CA VAL A 45 -7.48 8.27 0.97
C VAL A 45 -8.74 7.57 1.48
N SER A 46 -9.93 8.09 1.12
CA SER A 46 -11.24 7.53 1.47
C SER A 46 -11.50 6.13 0.89
N LEU A 47 -10.79 5.76 -0.18
CA LEU A 47 -10.90 4.47 -0.85
C LEU A 47 -9.73 3.53 -0.52
N VAL A 48 -8.80 3.95 0.34
CA VAL A 48 -7.59 3.19 0.66
C VAL A 48 -7.73 2.55 2.04
N LEU A 49 -7.69 1.22 2.10
CA LEU A 49 -7.73 0.47 3.35
C LEU A 49 -6.37 -0.16 3.64
N LYS A 50 -5.79 0.11 4.81
CA LYS A 50 -4.54 -0.51 5.24
C LYS A 50 -4.75 -2.01 5.46
N LYS A 51 -3.88 -2.86 4.88
CA LYS A 51 -3.94 -4.31 5.11
C LYS A 51 -3.43 -4.66 6.52
N PRO A 52 -3.94 -5.73 7.17
CA PRO A 52 -3.48 -6.16 8.49
C PRO A 52 -1.98 -6.47 8.54
N LYS A 53 -1.32 -6.26 9.69
CA LYS A 53 0.14 -6.49 9.86
C LYS A 53 0.62 -7.88 9.38
N LYS A 54 -0.18 -8.92 9.60
CA LYS A 54 0.10 -10.29 9.11
C LYS A 54 0.23 -10.39 7.59
N GLN A 55 -0.46 -9.51 6.86
CA GLN A 55 -0.39 -9.43 5.40
C GLN A 55 0.65 -8.41 4.94
N GLN A 56 1.09 -7.50 5.81
CA GLN A 56 2.08 -6.46 5.50
C GLN A 56 3.49 -7.04 5.39
N LEU A 57 3.89 -7.86 6.35
CA LEU A 57 5.29 -8.15 6.64
C LEU A 57 5.59 -9.65 6.63
N PRO A 58 6.67 -10.09 5.97
CA PRO A 58 7.13 -11.46 6.05
C PRO A 58 7.41 -11.96 7.47
N LEU A 59 7.89 -11.06 8.34
CA LEU A 59 8.16 -11.34 9.75
C LEU A 59 6.90 -11.78 10.53
N PHE A 60 5.70 -11.42 10.07
CA PHE A 60 4.42 -11.76 10.72
C PHE A 60 3.59 -12.76 9.90
N GLY A 61 4.24 -13.54 9.02
CA GLY A 61 3.59 -14.56 8.19
C GLY A 61 3.12 -14.07 6.81
N GLY A 62 3.49 -12.86 6.40
CA GLY A 62 3.24 -12.35 5.05
C GLY A 62 4.16 -13.01 4.01
N THR A 63 3.72 -13.09 2.76
CA THR A 63 4.57 -13.58 1.64
C THR A 63 4.99 -12.46 0.69
N PHE A 64 4.65 -11.22 1.01
CA PHE A 64 4.83 -10.08 0.12
C PHE A 64 6.28 -9.64 0.06
N LYS A 65 6.82 -9.58 -1.17
CA LYS A 65 8.15 -9.03 -1.45
C LYS A 65 7.99 -7.60 -1.93
N PRO A 66 8.52 -6.60 -1.21
CA PRO A 66 8.47 -5.22 -1.66
C PRO A 66 9.17 -5.05 -3.01
N PRO A 67 8.69 -4.15 -3.88
CA PRO A 67 9.46 -3.75 -5.05
C PRO A 67 10.76 -3.06 -4.64
N THR A 68 11.82 -3.27 -5.43
CA THR A 68 13.15 -2.69 -5.20
C THR A 68 13.05 -1.17 -5.04
N GLY A 69 13.55 -0.63 -3.93
CA GLY A 69 13.52 0.81 -3.61
C GLY A 69 12.38 1.26 -2.69
N PHE A 70 11.41 0.40 -2.38
CA PHE A 70 10.29 0.72 -1.46
C PHE A 70 10.21 -0.31 -0.33
N PRO A 71 11.05 -0.21 0.72
CA PRO A 71 11.03 -1.15 1.82
C PRO A 71 9.67 -1.14 2.54
N LEU A 72 9.28 -2.30 3.09
CA LEU A 72 8.09 -2.40 3.93
C LEU A 72 8.27 -1.53 5.17
N ASN A 73 7.21 -0.82 5.58
CA ASN A 73 7.20 -0.11 6.84
C ASN A 73 6.82 -1.11 7.94
N ILE A 74 7.77 -1.36 8.84
CA ILE A 74 7.73 -2.40 9.87
C ILE A 74 7.08 -1.87 11.14
#